data_AF-A0A6B3IUQ5-F1
#
_entry.id   AF-A0A6B3IUQ5-F1
#
_cell.length_a   1.000
_cell.length_b   1.000
_cell.length_c   1.000
_cell.angle_alpha   90.00
_cell.angle_beta   90.00
_cell.angle_gamma   90.00
#
_symmetry.space_group_name_H-M   'P 1'
#
loop_
_entity.id
_entity.type
_entity.pdbx_description
1 polymer ?
#
loop_
_entity_poly.entity_id
_entity_poly.type
_entity_poly.pdbx_seq_one_letter_code
_entity_poly.pdbx_strand_id
1 'polypeptide(L)'
;QISENAVKYHGGRLRPLARAAHETARAATVPVALHLDHVHSPELLHQAAECGFGSAMFDAARLPYAENVAATRAAVAWANENGLWLEAELGQVGGKNGQAPLDAHAPGARTDPEEALAFVAATGVDALAVAVGTSHAMTSRDARIDHDLLARLRKTVPVPLVLHGSSGASDEELARA
;
A
#
# COMPACT_ATOMS: atom_id res chain seq x y z
N GLN A 1 5.11 4.63 -9.81
CA GLN A 1 5.60 4.12 -8.51
C GLN A 1 7.04 3.68 -8.60
N ILE A 2 7.77 3.69 -7.48
CA ILE A 2 9.11 3.11 -7.33
C ILE A 2 9.07 2.28 -6.05
N SER A 3 9.43 0.99 -6.10
CA SER A 3 9.40 0.16 -4.89
C SER A 3 10.71 0.22 -4.10
N GLU A 4 10.67 -0.07 -2.81
CA GLU A 4 11.87 -0.26 -1.98
C GLU A 4 12.83 -1.29 -2.61
N ASN A 5 12.30 -2.35 -3.24
CA ASN A 5 13.11 -3.34 -3.96
C ASN A 5 13.86 -2.74 -5.15
N ALA A 6 13.22 -1.84 -5.91
CA ALA A 6 13.89 -1.11 -6.99
C ALA A 6 14.99 -0.19 -6.43
N VAL A 7 14.76 0.46 -5.28
CA VAL A 7 15.78 1.28 -4.61
C VAL A 7 16.97 0.44 -4.18
N LYS A 8 16.73 -0.72 -3.54
CA LYS A 8 17.77 -1.68 -3.13
C LYS A 8 18.58 -2.16 -4.32
N TYR A 9 17.93 -2.53 -5.42
CA TYR A 9 18.60 -2.96 -6.66
C TYR A 9 19.57 -1.88 -7.19
N HIS A 10 19.23 -0.60 -7.05
CA HIS A 10 20.08 0.52 -7.48
C HIS A 10 21.07 1.01 -6.39
N GLY A 11 21.41 0.13 -5.45
CA GLY A 11 22.39 0.37 -4.39
C GLY A 11 21.87 1.18 -3.22
N GLY A 12 20.56 1.12 -2.94
CA GLY A 12 19.93 1.87 -1.85
C GLY A 12 19.79 3.36 -2.14
N ARG A 13 19.94 3.79 -3.40
CA ARG A 13 19.95 5.21 -3.78
C ARG A 13 18.61 5.60 -4.40
N LEU A 14 17.73 6.19 -3.60
CA LEU A 14 16.43 6.68 -4.08
C LEU A 14 16.58 7.89 -5.02
N ARG A 15 17.48 8.83 -4.68
CA ARG A 15 17.58 10.14 -5.34
C ARG A 15 17.78 10.08 -6.87
N PRO A 16 18.62 9.21 -7.47
CA PRO A 16 18.74 9.10 -8.92
C PRO A 16 17.44 8.63 -9.59
N LEU A 17 16.77 7.63 -9.01
CA LEU A 17 15.49 7.11 -9.50
C LEU A 17 14.40 8.19 -9.43
N ALA A 18 14.35 8.89 -8.30
CA ALA A 18 13.42 9.99 -8.07
C ALA A 18 13.61 11.10 -9.11
N ARG A 19 14.86 11.56 -9.34
CA ARG A 19 15.16 12.60 -10.33
C ARG A 19 14.69 12.22 -11.73
N ALA A 20 14.99 11.00 -12.18
CA ALA A 20 14.56 10.54 -13.50
C ALA A 20 13.03 10.46 -13.63
N ALA A 21 12.34 9.96 -12.59
CA ALA A 21 10.88 9.92 -12.55
C ALA A 21 10.27 11.33 -12.52
N HIS A 22 10.88 12.26 -11.79
CA HIS A 22 10.39 13.63 -11.66
C HIS A 22 10.53 14.42 -12.96
N GLU A 23 11.62 14.26 -13.70
CA GLU A 23 11.76 14.87 -15.03
C GLU A 23 10.68 14.35 -16.00
N THR A 24 10.40 13.05 -15.98
CA THR A 24 9.29 12.46 -16.76
C THR A 24 7.94 13.06 -16.35
N ALA A 25 7.68 13.19 -15.05
CA ALA A 25 6.45 13.78 -14.53
C ALA A 25 6.29 15.26 -14.90
N ARG A 26 7.38 16.04 -14.86
CA ARG A 26 7.38 17.47 -15.25
C ARG A 26 7.09 17.69 -16.73
N ALA A 27 7.50 16.75 -17.59
CA ALA A 27 7.25 16.80 -19.03
C ALA A 27 5.84 16.32 -19.42
N ALA A 28 5.08 15.73 -18.48
CA ALA A 28 3.76 15.21 -18.75
C ALA A 28 2.72 16.33 -18.96
N THR A 29 1.77 16.09 -19.85
CA THR A 29 0.62 16.98 -20.10
C THR A 29 -0.60 16.66 -19.22
N VAL A 30 -0.46 15.68 -18.34
CA VAL A 30 -1.49 15.21 -17.39
C VAL A 30 -0.90 15.20 -15.98
N PRO A 31 -1.74 15.25 -14.92
CA PRO A 31 -1.27 15.10 -13.55
C PRO A 31 -0.55 13.77 -13.34
N VAL A 32 0.66 13.81 -12.77
CA VAL A 32 1.45 12.62 -12.44
C VAL A 32 1.90 12.72 -10.99
N ALA A 33 1.67 11.65 -10.23
CA ALA A 33 2.20 11.50 -8.88
C ALA A 33 3.40 10.54 -8.87
N LEU A 34 4.40 10.86 -8.06
CA LEU A 34 5.42 9.90 -7.67
C LEU A 34 5.01 9.27 -6.34
N HIS A 35 4.92 7.94 -6.34
CA HIS A 35 4.58 7.12 -5.19
C HIS A 35 5.76 6.17 -4.88
N LEU A 36 6.22 6.17 -3.62
CA LEU A 36 7.24 5.24 -3.13
C LEU A 36 6.55 4.05 -2.44
N ASP A 37 6.78 2.87 -2.99
CA ASP A 37 5.96 1.67 -2.77
C ASP A 37 6.64 0.66 -1.82
N HIS A 38 5.85 0.04 -0.93
CA HIS A 38 6.26 -0.88 0.14
C HIS A 38 7.49 -0.43 0.95
N VAL A 39 7.41 0.73 1.61
CA VAL A 39 8.47 1.25 2.48
C VAL A 39 8.36 0.63 3.87
N HIS A 40 9.43 -0.02 4.33
CA HIS A 40 9.45 -0.66 5.66
C HIS A 40 10.23 0.13 6.72
N SER A 41 10.95 1.18 6.32
CA SER A 41 11.87 1.91 7.21
C SER A 41 11.57 3.42 7.21
N PRO A 42 11.55 4.08 8.39
CA PRO A 42 11.38 5.53 8.48
C PRO A 42 12.43 6.30 7.68
N GLU A 43 13.67 5.82 7.63
CA GLU A 43 14.76 6.48 6.91
C GLU A 43 14.48 6.57 5.42
N LEU A 44 13.89 5.53 4.81
CA LEU A 44 13.52 5.55 3.41
C LEU A 44 12.26 6.39 3.16
N LEU A 45 11.30 6.38 4.08
CA LEU A 45 10.14 7.28 4.05
C LEU A 45 10.61 8.75 4.06
N HIS A 46 11.59 9.08 4.91
CA HIS A 46 12.13 10.43 4.99
C HIS A 46 12.81 10.87 3.69
N GLN A 47 13.57 9.97 3.08
CA GLN A 47 14.17 10.22 1.76
C GLN A 47 13.13 10.47 0.67
N ALA A 48 11.91 9.93 0.78
CA ALA A 48 10.84 10.18 -0.19
C ALA A 48 10.50 11.68 -0.24
N ALA A 49 10.28 12.31 0.92
CA ALA A 49 10.02 13.75 1.01
C ALA A 49 11.20 14.57 0.47
N GLU A 50 12.44 14.24 0.88
CA GLU A 50 13.65 14.93 0.39
C GLU A 50 13.82 14.83 -1.13
N CYS A 51 13.32 13.75 -1.73
CA CYS A 51 13.38 13.50 -3.16
C CYS A 51 12.17 14.02 -3.93
N GLY A 52 11.24 14.73 -3.27
CA GLY A 52 10.09 15.37 -3.91
C GLY A 52 8.98 14.39 -4.31
N PHE A 53 8.85 13.25 -3.62
CA PHE A 53 7.65 12.44 -3.73
C PHE A 53 6.47 13.20 -3.12
N GLY A 54 5.28 13.01 -3.68
CA GLY A 54 4.02 13.50 -3.10
C GLY A 54 3.25 12.41 -2.36
N SER A 55 3.68 11.15 -2.49
CA SER A 55 3.01 10.00 -1.92
C SER A 55 3.98 8.87 -1.60
N ALA A 56 3.68 8.10 -0.56
CA ALA A 56 4.38 6.88 -0.22
C ALA A 56 3.41 5.86 0.41
N MET A 57 3.81 4.60 0.42
CA MET A 57 3.18 3.53 1.18
C MET A 57 4.12 3.10 2.30
N PHE A 58 3.64 3.14 3.55
CA PHE A 58 4.36 2.55 4.68
C PHE A 58 3.79 1.16 4.97
N ASP A 59 4.60 0.13 4.73
CA ASP A 59 4.19 -1.25 4.86
C ASP A 59 4.70 -1.84 6.19
N ALA A 60 3.78 -1.91 7.15
CA ALA A 60 3.96 -2.58 8.42
C ALA A 60 3.05 -3.81 8.56
N ALA A 61 2.50 -4.33 7.46
CA ALA A 61 1.50 -5.40 7.47
C ALA A 61 2.02 -6.73 8.07
N ARG A 62 3.34 -6.90 8.11
CA ARG A 62 4.01 -8.07 8.72
C ARG A 62 4.13 -8.01 10.24
N LEU A 63 3.88 -6.84 10.84
CA LEU A 63 3.87 -6.68 12.29
C LEU A 63 2.54 -7.17 12.88
N PRO A 64 2.51 -7.58 14.16
CA PRO A 64 1.26 -7.76 14.88
C PRO A 64 0.38 -6.50 14.79
N TYR A 65 -0.94 -6.66 14.76
CA TYR A 65 -1.88 -5.57 14.48
C TYR A 65 -1.61 -4.28 15.29
N ALA A 66 -1.40 -4.40 16.60
CA ALA A 66 -1.14 -3.25 17.47
C ALA A 66 0.19 -2.53 17.11
N GLU A 67 1.20 -3.29 16.71
CA GLU A 67 2.49 -2.76 16.26
C GLU A 67 2.38 -2.13 14.86
N ASN A 68 1.61 -2.74 13.94
CA ASN A 68 1.29 -2.14 12.64
C ASN A 68 0.58 -0.78 12.84
N VAL A 69 -0.48 -0.73 13.66
CA VAL A 69 -1.18 0.52 13.97
C VAL A 69 -0.23 1.56 14.55
N ALA A 70 0.63 1.18 15.50
CA ALA A 70 1.57 2.11 16.12
C ALA A 70 2.62 2.66 15.14
N ALA A 71 3.22 1.78 14.33
CA ALA A 71 4.23 2.15 13.34
C ALA A 71 3.63 3.01 12.22
N THR A 72 2.48 2.58 11.68
CA THR A 72 1.77 3.30 10.62
C THR A 72 1.30 4.67 11.11
N ARG A 73 0.75 4.79 12.32
CA ARG A 73 0.37 6.10 12.89
C ARG A 73 1.56 7.05 13.02
N ALA A 74 2.72 6.54 13.43
CA ALA A 74 3.94 7.35 13.52
C ALA A 74 4.40 7.81 12.13
N ALA A 75 4.33 6.93 11.13
CA ALA A 75 4.63 7.27 9.74
C ALA A 75 3.65 8.31 9.17
N VAL A 76 2.34 8.18 9.43
CA VAL A 76 1.31 9.15 9.02
C VAL A 76 1.58 10.53 9.63
N ALA A 77 1.84 10.59 10.94
CA ALA A 77 2.11 11.86 11.62
C ALA A 77 3.31 12.59 10.97
N TRP A 78 4.39 11.86 10.72
CA TRP A 78 5.57 12.42 10.06
C TRP A 78 5.28 12.81 8.60
N ALA A 79 4.57 11.97 7.84
CA ALA A 79 4.22 12.22 6.45
C ALA A 79 3.39 13.49 6.27
N ASN A 80 2.39 13.69 7.13
CA ASN A 80 1.54 14.89 7.13
C ASN A 80 2.32 16.18 7.35
N GLU A 81 3.29 16.17 8.26
CA GLU A 81 4.18 17.33 8.51
C GLU A 81 5.10 17.64 7.32
N ASN A 82 5.34 16.65 6.45
CA ASN A 82 6.25 16.74 5.31
C ASN A 82 5.54 16.73 3.95
N GLY A 83 4.21 16.90 3.93
CA GLY A 83 3.43 17.02 2.70
C GLY A 83 3.33 15.74 1.87
N LEU A 84 3.44 14.57 2.50
CA LEU A 84 3.27 13.27 1.87
C LEU A 84 1.89 12.69 2.18
N TRP A 85 1.21 12.23 1.13
CA TRP A 85 0.02 11.39 1.23
C TRP A 85 0.44 9.94 1.49
N LEU A 86 -0.10 9.31 2.54
CA LEU A 86 0.36 8.01 3.02
C LEU A 86 -0.68 6.90 2.85
N GLU A 87 -0.30 5.91 2.06
CA GLU A 87 -0.97 4.61 1.98
C GLU A 87 -0.41 3.66 3.04
N ALA A 88 -1.24 2.75 3.53
CA ALA A 88 -0.80 1.60 4.31
C ALA A 88 -1.51 0.32 3.84
N GLU A 89 -1.04 -0.81 4.33
CA GLU A 89 -1.60 -2.12 4.01
C GLU A 89 -2.17 -2.81 5.26
N LEU A 90 -3.35 -3.41 5.07
CA LEU A 90 -3.93 -4.31 6.05
C LEU A 90 -4.31 -5.63 5.37
N GLY A 91 -3.53 -6.68 5.67
CA GLY A 91 -3.80 -8.05 5.28
C GLY A 91 -4.87 -8.73 6.15
N GLN A 92 -4.68 -10.02 6.41
CA GLN A 92 -5.56 -10.75 7.34
C GLN A 92 -5.04 -10.59 8.77
N VAL A 93 -5.82 -9.96 9.64
CA VAL A 93 -5.51 -9.86 11.07
C VAL A 93 -5.78 -11.20 11.76
N GLY A 94 -4.86 -11.61 12.64
CA GLY A 94 -4.98 -12.82 13.45
C GLY A 94 -4.83 -14.11 12.64
N GLY A 95 -3.64 -14.71 12.66
CA GLY A 95 -3.47 -16.05 12.14
C GLY A 95 -4.28 -17.06 12.95
N LYS A 96 -4.81 -18.09 12.29
CA LYS A 96 -5.52 -19.18 12.99
C LYS A 96 -4.54 -19.88 13.95
N ASN A 97 -5.03 -20.22 15.15
CA ASN A 97 -4.31 -21.05 16.12
C ASN A 97 -2.93 -20.51 16.59
N GLY A 98 -2.80 -19.18 16.75
CA GLY A 98 -1.56 -18.56 17.24
C GLY A 98 -0.48 -18.38 16.17
N GLN A 99 -0.82 -18.51 14.89
CA GLN A 99 0.08 -18.16 13.80
C GLN A 99 0.13 -16.64 13.57
N ALA A 100 1.23 -16.20 12.95
CA ALA A 100 1.35 -14.82 12.51
C ALA A 100 0.23 -14.47 11.50
N PRO A 101 -0.18 -13.19 11.43
CA PRO A 101 -1.01 -12.68 10.35
C PRO A 101 -0.52 -13.14 8.97
N LEU A 102 -1.44 -13.42 8.06
CA LEU A 102 -1.05 -13.59 6.66
C LEU A 102 -0.78 -12.21 6.06
N ASP A 103 0.36 -12.08 5.39
CA ASP A 103 0.68 -10.98 4.47
C ASP A 103 -0.53 -10.73 3.53
N ALA A 104 -0.86 -9.47 3.19
CA ALA A 104 -2.10 -9.18 2.45
C ALA A 104 -2.12 -9.85 1.07
N HIS A 105 -0.95 -10.19 0.54
CA HIS A 105 -0.78 -10.88 -0.73
C HIS A 105 -0.68 -12.40 -0.58
N ALA A 106 -0.74 -12.95 0.63
CA ALA A 106 -0.74 -14.38 0.84
C ALA A 106 -2.04 -15.01 0.30
N PRO A 107 -1.98 -16.19 -0.34
CA PRO A 107 -3.17 -16.89 -0.80
C PRO A 107 -4.17 -17.10 0.34
N GLY A 108 -5.40 -16.60 0.14
CA GLY A 108 -6.48 -16.72 1.11
C GLY A 108 -6.57 -15.59 2.14
N ALA A 109 -5.63 -14.63 2.17
CA ALA A 109 -5.77 -13.43 2.98
C ALA A 109 -7.03 -12.65 2.57
N ARG A 110 -7.78 -12.18 3.57
CA ARG A 110 -8.97 -11.36 3.41
C ARG A 110 -8.98 -10.30 4.50
N THR A 111 -9.11 -9.03 4.10
CA THR A 111 -9.22 -7.91 5.03
C THR A 111 -10.63 -7.86 5.61
N ASP A 112 -10.75 -7.79 6.93
CA ASP A 112 -12.03 -7.58 7.58
C ASP A 112 -12.47 -6.10 7.51
N PRO A 113 -13.72 -5.77 7.11
CA PRO A 113 -14.17 -4.38 7.00
C PRO A 113 -14.20 -3.59 8.31
N GLU A 114 -14.52 -4.23 9.44
CA GLU A 114 -14.58 -3.55 10.74
C GLU A 114 -13.17 -3.25 11.24
N GLU A 115 -12.24 -4.19 11.06
CA GLU A 115 -10.83 -3.97 11.38
C GLU A 115 -10.18 -2.92 10.48
N ALA A 116 -10.52 -2.89 9.18
CA ALA A 116 -10.07 -1.86 8.25
C ALA A 116 -10.55 -0.46 8.68
N LEU A 117 -11.82 -0.34 9.10
CA LEU A 117 -12.36 0.90 9.65
C LEU A 117 -11.61 1.32 10.92
N ALA A 118 -11.40 0.40 11.86
CA ALA A 118 -10.67 0.67 13.08
C ALA A 118 -9.20 1.07 12.81
N PHE A 119 -8.56 0.40 11.85
CA PHE A 119 -7.18 0.69 11.44
C PHE A 119 -7.06 2.09 10.86
N VAL A 120 -7.93 2.47 9.93
CA VAL A 120 -7.94 3.83 9.34
C VAL A 120 -8.20 4.89 10.40
N ALA A 121 -9.18 4.66 11.29
CA ALA A 121 -9.47 5.60 12.39
C ALA A 121 -8.29 5.75 13.37
N ALA A 122 -7.56 4.67 13.66
CA ALA A 122 -6.45 4.67 14.61
C ALA A 122 -5.15 5.23 14.02
N THR A 123 -4.95 5.12 12.71
CA THR A 123 -3.70 5.51 12.03
C THR A 123 -3.79 6.86 11.34
N GLY A 124 -4.95 7.20 10.78
CA GLY A 124 -5.15 8.40 9.97
C GLY A 124 -4.57 8.31 8.56
N VAL A 125 -4.35 7.09 8.03
CA VAL A 125 -3.85 6.90 6.65
C VAL A 125 -4.78 7.49 5.62
N ASP A 126 -4.24 7.93 4.50
CA ASP A 126 -5.01 8.55 3.43
C ASP A 126 -5.60 7.54 2.45
N ALA A 127 -5.06 6.32 2.39
CA ALA A 127 -5.64 5.17 1.70
C ALA A 127 -5.21 3.85 2.32
N LEU A 128 -5.94 2.80 1.97
CA LEU A 128 -5.73 1.46 2.49
C LEU A 128 -5.66 0.42 1.36
N ALA A 129 -4.51 -0.26 1.26
CA ALA A 129 -4.39 -1.49 0.50
C ALA A 129 -5.08 -2.64 1.22
N VAL A 130 -5.91 -3.38 0.49
CA VAL A 130 -6.78 -4.45 1.04
C VAL A 130 -6.57 -5.79 0.34
N ALA A 131 -6.65 -6.87 1.11
CA ALA A 131 -6.63 -8.24 0.63
C ALA A 131 -8.03 -8.68 0.19
N VAL A 132 -8.26 -8.74 -1.13
CA VAL A 132 -9.53 -9.16 -1.73
C VAL A 132 -9.38 -10.31 -2.74
N GLY A 133 -8.24 -11.00 -2.73
CA GLY A 133 -8.02 -12.20 -3.56
C GLY A 133 -6.95 -12.09 -4.65
N THR A 134 -6.33 -10.92 -4.80
CA THR A 134 -5.13 -10.74 -5.64
C THR A 134 -3.84 -10.96 -4.83
N SER A 135 -2.75 -11.33 -5.51
CA SER A 135 -1.43 -11.53 -4.90
C SER A 135 -0.31 -10.95 -5.77
N HIS A 136 0.85 -10.71 -5.19
CA HIS A 136 2.02 -10.31 -5.95
C HIS A 136 2.59 -11.44 -6.83
N ALA A 137 3.31 -11.04 -7.88
CA ALA A 137 4.03 -11.92 -8.80
C ALA A 137 3.19 -13.00 -9.50
N MET A 138 1.88 -12.76 -9.70
CA MET A 138 1.04 -13.64 -10.51
C MET A 138 1.54 -13.69 -11.96
N THR A 139 1.74 -14.90 -12.47
CA THR A 139 2.19 -15.15 -13.86
C THR A 139 1.05 -15.55 -14.79
N SER A 140 -0.14 -15.80 -14.24
CA SER A 140 -1.39 -16.08 -14.93
C SER A 140 -2.44 -15.01 -14.62
N ARG A 141 -3.35 -14.75 -15.57
CA ARG A 141 -4.44 -13.76 -15.45
C ARG A 141 -5.75 -14.39 -14.98
N ASP A 142 -5.69 -15.20 -13.92
CA ASP A 142 -6.81 -15.96 -13.37
C ASP A 142 -7.16 -15.58 -11.93
N ALA A 143 -6.68 -14.43 -11.44
CA ALA A 143 -7.09 -13.87 -10.16
C ALA A 143 -8.59 -13.63 -10.15
N ARG A 144 -9.22 -13.93 -9.01
CA ARG A 144 -10.62 -13.63 -8.77
C ARG A 144 -10.70 -12.65 -7.61
N ILE A 145 -11.25 -11.47 -7.88
CA ILE A 145 -11.50 -10.47 -6.85
C ILE A 145 -12.80 -10.84 -6.14
N ASP A 146 -12.77 -10.77 -4.82
CA ASP A 146 -13.95 -10.91 -3.97
C ASP A 146 -14.76 -9.60 -4.00
N HIS A 147 -15.59 -9.46 -5.03
CA HIS A 147 -16.39 -8.24 -5.28
C HIS A 147 -17.39 -7.95 -4.14
N ASP A 148 -17.91 -8.98 -3.49
CA ASP A 148 -18.82 -8.82 -2.35
C ASP A 148 -18.05 -8.24 -1.15
N LEU A 149 -16.85 -8.76 -0.86
CA LEU A 149 -15.99 -8.19 0.16
C LEU A 149 -15.58 -6.76 -0.17
N LEU A 150 -15.15 -6.49 -1.41
CA LEU A 150 -14.74 -5.16 -1.86
C LEU A 150 -15.88 -4.15 -1.71
N ALA A 151 -17.12 -4.52 -2.06
CA ALA A 151 -18.30 -3.67 -1.86
C ALA A 151 -18.55 -3.34 -0.38
N ARG A 152 -18.38 -4.32 0.52
CA ARG A 152 -18.49 -4.09 1.98
C ARG A 152 -17.37 -3.17 2.48
N LEU A 153 -16.13 -3.39 2.06
CA LEU A 153 -14.99 -2.53 2.41
C LEU A 153 -15.24 -1.11 1.93
N ARG A 154 -15.65 -0.92 0.68
CA ARG A 154 -15.91 0.40 0.10
C ARG A 154 -17.02 1.16 0.81
N LYS A 155 -18.04 0.45 1.33
CA LYS A 155 -19.13 1.06 2.12
C LYS A 155 -18.69 1.46 3.53
N THR A 156 -17.72 0.74 4.09
CA THR A 156 -17.35 0.83 5.51
C THR A 156 -16.16 1.76 5.73
N VAL A 157 -15.15 1.68 4.86
CA VAL A 157 -13.88 2.40 4.98
C VAL A 157 -13.99 3.76 4.29
N PRO A 158 -13.70 4.89 5.00
CA PRO A 158 -13.94 6.23 4.49
C PRO A 158 -12.82 6.79 3.61
N VAL A 159 -11.76 6.01 3.35
CA VAL A 159 -10.61 6.38 2.50
C VAL A 159 -10.62 5.57 1.20
N PRO A 160 -9.95 6.05 0.13
CA PRO A 160 -9.70 5.24 -1.07
C PRO A 160 -9.10 3.88 -0.72
N LEU A 161 -9.60 2.84 -1.40
CA LEU A 161 -9.04 1.49 -1.32
C LEU A 161 -8.03 1.29 -2.45
N VAL A 162 -6.95 0.58 -2.18
CA VAL A 162 -5.90 0.27 -3.16
C VAL A 162 -5.87 -1.23 -3.42
N LEU A 163 -5.88 -1.59 -4.70
CA LEU A 163 -5.80 -2.97 -5.16
C LEU A 163 -4.36 -3.30 -5.59
N HIS A 164 -3.69 -4.11 -4.78
CA HIS A 164 -2.36 -4.64 -5.07
C HIS A 164 -2.44 -5.93 -5.88
N GLY A 165 -1.30 -6.37 -6.45
CA GLY A 165 -1.24 -7.67 -7.15
C GLY A 165 -2.14 -7.79 -8.39
N SER A 166 -2.52 -6.68 -9.01
CA SER A 166 -3.51 -6.63 -10.10
C SER A 166 -3.05 -7.25 -11.43
N SER A 167 -1.76 -7.58 -11.59
CA SER A 167 -1.25 -8.24 -12.80
C SER A 167 -1.94 -9.58 -13.12
N GLY A 168 -2.45 -10.26 -12.08
CA GLY A 168 -3.20 -11.50 -12.25
C GLY A 168 -4.68 -11.32 -12.54
N ALA A 169 -5.22 -10.10 -12.48
CA ALA A 169 -6.62 -9.84 -12.78
C ALA A 169 -6.85 -9.66 -14.30
N SER A 170 -8.01 -10.12 -14.78
CA SER A 170 -8.46 -9.81 -16.15
C SER A 170 -8.86 -8.34 -16.26
N ASP A 171 -8.94 -7.80 -17.48
CA ASP A 171 -9.40 -6.42 -17.69
C ASP A 171 -10.85 -6.24 -17.19
N GLU A 172 -11.67 -7.30 -17.26
CA GLU A 172 -13.03 -7.32 -16.75
C GLU A 172 -13.07 -7.26 -15.21
N GLU A 173 -12.22 -8.04 -14.53
CA GLU A 173 -12.09 -7.98 -13.07
C GLU A 173 -11.64 -6.58 -12.61
N LEU A 174 -10.68 -5.98 -13.30
CA LEU A 174 -10.19 -4.63 -13.00
C LEU A 174 -11.21 -3.53 -13.28
N ALA A 175 -11.99 -3.65 -14.35
CA ALA A 175 -13.03 -2.67 -14.67
C ALA A 175 -14.21 -2.72 -13.69
N ARG A 176 -14.41 -3.87 -13.04
CA ARG A 176 -15.50 -4.07 -12.07
C ARG A 176 -15.12 -3.65 -10.65
N ALA A 177 -13.85 -3.80 -10.27
CA ALA A 177 -13.31 -3.45 -8.96
C ALA A 177 -13.35 -1.94 -8.71
#